data_AF-A0ABD5NPX8-F1
#
_entry.id   AF-A0ABD5NPX8-F1
#
_cell.length_a   1.000
_cell.length_b   1.000
_cell.length_c   1.000
_cell.angle_alpha   90.00
_cell.angle_beta   90.00
_cell.angle_gamma   90.00
#
_symmetry.space_group_name_H-M   'P 1'
#
loop_
_entity.id
_entity.type
_entity.pdbx_description
1 polymer ?
#
loop_
_entity_poly.entity_id
_entity_poly.type
_entity_poly.pdbx_seq_one_letter_code
_entity_poly.pdbx_strand_id
1 'polypeptide(L)'
;MSVRIFYAMNGYSFDYDRTVKDILKALATDETGVEADSVTAYFRTHTAPLAPEYEATIDLWLSRIDGSDRQSGPRPHETTDDEPNDCDRDARSEE
;
A
#
# COMPACT_ATOMS: atom_id res chain seq x y z
N MET A 1 1.05 -1.02 -3.92
CA MET A 1 0.33 0.25 -3.69
C MET A 1 0.84 0.87 -2.40
N SER A 2 1.21 2.16 -2.38
CA SER A 2 1.71 2.83 -1.15
C SER A 2 0.55 3.11 -0.18
N VAL A 3 0.76 2.90 1.13
CA VAL A 3 -0.25 3.18 2.18
C VAL A 3 -0.75 4.62 2.11
N ARG A 4 0.13 5.60 1.89
CA ARG A 4 -0.27 7.00 1.73
C ARG A 4 -1.22 7.21 0.56
N ILE A 5 -0.99 6.53 -0.55
CA ILE A 5 -1.85 6.63 -1.74
C ILE A 5 -3.22 5.98 -1.48
N PHE A 6 -3.25 4.87 -0.75
CA PHE A 6 -4.50 4.25 -0.33
C PHE A 6 -5.37 5.23 0.47
N TYR A 7 -4.80 5.89 1.49
CA TYR A 7 -5.55 6.90 2.26
C TYR A 7 -5.97 8.09 1.39
N ALA A 8 -5.09 8.58 0.51
CA ALA A 8 -5.40 9.70 -0.38
C ALA A 8 -6.58 9.38 -1.31
N MET A 9 -6.64 8.16 -1.86
CA MET A 9 -7.77 7.68 -2.67
C MET A 9 -9.09 7.56 -1.89
N ASN A 10 -9.02 7.52 -0.56
CA ASN A 10 -10.19 7.51 0.32
C ASN A 10 -10.49 8.90 0.92
N GLY A 11 -9.88 9.97 0.39
CA GLY A 11 -10.12 11.35 0.85
C GLY A 11 -9.38 11.72 2.13
N TYR A 12 -8.35 10.96 2.51
CA TYR A 12 -7.58 11.19 3.72
C TYR A 12 -6.09 11.39 3.44
N SER A 13 -5.48 12.34 4.13
CA SER A 13 -4.03 12.39 4.27
C SER A 13 -3.61 11.51 5.45
N PHE A 14 -2.58 10.69 5.24
CA PHE A 14 -2.00 9.84 6.27
C PHE A 14 -0.50 10.12 6.40
N ASP A 15 -0.07 10.50 7.60
CA ASP A 15 1.35 10.69 7.86
C ASP A 15 2.02 9.36 8.21
N TYR A 16 2.66 8.76 7.20
CA TYR A 16 3.49 7.57 7.37
C TYR A 16 4.81 7.92 8.07
N ASP A 17 4.78 8.01 9.40
CA ASP A 17 5.91 8.35 10.24
C ASP A 17 6.74 7.12 10.67
N ARG A 18 7.56 7.28 11.71
CA ARG A 18 8.32 6.17 12.30
C ARG A 18 7.45 5.29 13.20
N THR A 19 6.46 5.87 13.87
CA THR A 19 5.56 5.19 14.80
C THR A 19 4.76 4.09 14.11
N VAL A 20 4.22 4.34 12.91
CA VAL A 20 3.52 3.29 12.14
C VAL A 20 4.46 2.14 11.79
N LYS A 21 5.74 2.42 11.49
CA LYS A 21 6.71 1.36 11.20
C LYS A 21 6.98 0.50 12.43
N ASP A 22 7.05 1.11 13.61
CA ASP A 22 7.26 0.40 14.86
C ASP A 22 6.02 -0.46 15.22
N ILE A 23 4.81 0.05 15.01
CA ILE A 23 3.55 -0.72 15.15
C ILE A 23 3.54 -1.91 14.19
N LEU A 24 3.83 -1.69 12.91
CA LEU A 24 3.84 -2.77 11.91
C LEU A 24 4.92 -3.81 12.21
N LYS A 25 6.09 -3.39 12.69
CA LYS A 25 7.16 -4.30 13.12
C LYS A 25 6.73 -5.13 14.31
N ALA A 26 6.09 -4.53 15.31
CA ALA A 26 5.58 -5.23 16.48
C ALA A 26 4.53 -6.26 16.06
N LEU A 27 3.55 -5.88 15.22
CA LEU A 27 2.55 -6.80 14.67
C LEU A 27 3.19 -7.98 13.92
N ALA A 28 4.26 -7.74 13.16
CA ALA A 28 4.96 -8.80 12.43
C ALA A 28 5.84 -9.71 13.31
N THR A 29 6.12 -9.34 14.55
CA THR A 29 7.05 -10.06 15.45
C THR A 29 6.34 -10.71 16.63
N ASP A 30 5.42 -9.97 17.25
CA ASP A 30 4.60 -10.40 18.38
C ASP A 30 3.29 -9.60 18.37
N GLU A 31 2.32 -10.10 17.61
CA GLU A 31 0.99 -9.51 17.49
C GLU A 31 0.26 -9.41 18.84
N THR A 32 0.49 -10.36 19.75
CA THR A 32 -0.21 -10.43 21.04
C THR A 32 0.20 -9.33 22.00
N GLY A 33 1.40 -8.75 21.82
CA GLY A 33 1.88 -7.61 22.58
C GLY A 33 1.39 -6.25 22.08
N VAL A 34 0.61 -6.20 20.99
CA VAL A 34 0.13 -4.95 20.39
C VAL A 34 -1.31 -4.65 20.83
N GLU A 35 -1.47 -3.59 21.61
CA GLU A 35 -2.77 -3.12 22.09
C GLU A 35 -3.59 -2.48 20.96
N ALA A 36 -4.68 -3.12 20.55
CA ALA A 36 -5.50 -2.69 19.40
C ALA A 36 -6.07 -1.26 19.53
N ASP A 37 -6.45 -0.85 20.75
CA ASP A 37 -6.96 0.50 21.01
C ASP A 37 -5.87 1.56 20.80
N SER A 38 -4.62 1.25 21.15
CA SER A 38 -3.49 2.16 20.94
C SER A 38 -3.19 2.35 19.45
N VAL A 39 -3.27 1.27 18.67
CA VAL A 39 -3.11 1.31 17.20
C VAL A 39 -4.22 2.12 16.56
N THR A 40 -5.47 1.93 17.01
CA THR A 40 -6.62 2.69 16.50
C THR A 40 -6.49 4.18 16.84
N ALA A 41 -6.07 4.51 18.07
CA ALA A 41 -5.81 5.89 18.48
C ALA A 41 -4.68 6.53 17.66
N TYR A 42 -3.63 5.76 17.35
CA TYR A 42 -2.56 6.20 16.46
C TYR A 42 -3.12 6.58 15.08
N PHE A 43 -3.87 5.69 14.43
CA PHE A 43 -4.43 5.98 13.09
C PHE A 43 -5.37 7.19 13.10
N ARG A 44 -6.20 7.35 14.14
CA ARG A 44 -7.08 8.53 14.27
C ARG A 44 -6.31 9.85 14.40
N THR A 45 -5.18 9.84 15.08
CA THR A 45 -4.36 11.03 15.31
C THR A 45 -3.51 11.40 14.07
N HIS A 46 -3.10 10.40 13.29
CA HIS A 46 -2.21 10.57 12.14
C HIS A 46 -2.93 10.54 10.79
N THR A 47 -4.27 10.61 10.82
CA THR A 47 -5.11 10.73 9.64
C THR A 47 -5.89 12.03 9.71
N ALA A 48 -5.83 12.83 8.66
CA ALA A 48 -6.61 14.06 8.51
C ALA A 48 -7.35 14.07 7.17
N PRO A 49 -8.44 14.84 7.03
CA PRO A 49 -9.05 15.07 5.72
C PRO A 49 -7.99 15.52 4.71
N LEU A 50 -8.08 15.01 3.48
CA LEU A 50 -7.19 15.44 2.42
C LEU A 50 -7.49 16.89 2.04
N ALA A 51 -6.46 17.67 1.73
CA ALA A 51 -6.66 19.06 1.33
C ALA A 51 -7.34 19.12 -0.07
N PRO A 52 -8.27 20.07 -0.31
CA PRO A 52 -9.05 20.12 -1.56
C PRO A 52 -8.20 20.20 -2.83
N GLU A 53 -7.01 20.79 -2.75
CA GLU A 53 -6.07 20.86 -3.88
C GLU A 53 -5.60 19.48 -4.40
N TYR A 54 -5.57 18.46 -3.53
CA TYR A 54 -5.18 17.11 -3.89
C TYR A 54 -6.38 16.28 -4.38
N GLU A 55 -7.59 16.54 -3.88
CA GLU A 55 -8.81 15.83 -4.31
C GLU A 55 -9.02 15.98 -5.82
N ALA A 56 -8.98 17.21 -6.34
CA ALA A 56 -9.15 17.46 -7.78
C ALA A 56 -8.09 16.75 -8.65
N THR A 57 -6.87 16.59 -8.13
CA THR A 57 -5.78 15.89 -8.82
C THR A 57 -6.02 14.39 -8.84
N ILE A 58 -6.51 13.82 -7.74
CA ILE A 58 -6.85 12.39 -7.62
C ILE A 58 -8.03 12.07 -8.53
N ASP A 59 -9.07 12.89 -8.54
CA ASP A 59 -10.24 12.72 -9.41
C ASP A 59 -9.85 12.74 -10.90
N LEU A 60 -8.94 13.64 -11.28
CA LEU A 60 -8.41 13.69 -12.64
C LEU A 60 -7.63 12.41 -13.00
N TRP A 61 -6.82 11.90 -12.07
CA TRP A 61 -6.07 10.66 -12.27
C TRP A 61 -6.99 9.44 -12.38
N LEU A 62 -8.00 9.34 -11.51
CA LEU A 62 -9.02 8.27 -11.55
C LEU A 62 -9.83 8.32 -12.85
N SER A 63 -10.27 9.50 -13.27
CA SER A 63 -11.02 9.70 -14.53
C SER A 63 -10.22 9.23 -15.76
N ARG A 64 -8.89 9.42 -15.75
CA ARG A 64 -8.02 8.95 -16.83
C ARG A 64 -7.92 7.43 -16.88
N ILE A 65 -7.92 6.76 -15.72
CA ILE A 65 -7.80 5.31 -15.64
C ILE A 65 -9.10 4.64 -16.05
N ASP A 66 -10.24 5.14 -15.56
CA ASP A 66 -11.57 4.64 -15.94
C ASP A 66 -11.82 4.79 -17.46
N GLY A 67 -11.27 5.86 -18.07
CA GLY A 67 -11.28 6.04 -19.52
C GLY A 67 -10.33 5.12 -20.31
N SER A 68 -9.35 4.49 -19.66
CA SER A 68 -8.32 3.66 -20.31
C SER A 68 -8.78 2.21 -20.56
N ASP A 69 -9.80 1.73 -19.85
CA ASP A 69 -10.37 0.39 -20.05
C ASP A 69 -11.10 0.22 -21.40
N ARG A 70 -11.40 1.32 -22.09
CA ARG A 70 -11.94 1.27 -23.46
C ARG A 70 -10.91 0.98 -24.55
N GLN A 71 -9.62 0.91 -24.23
CA GLN A 71 -8.55 0.70 -25.21
C GLN A 71 -7.85 -0.67 -25.09
N SER A 72 -8.48 -1.64 -24.44
CA SER A 72 -8.07 -3.04 -24.44
C SER A 72 -8.81 -3.81 -25.55
N GLY A 73 -8.65 -3.38 -26.80
CA GLY A 73 -8.86 -4.28 -27.94
C GLY A 73 -7.80 -5.40 -27.90
N PRO A 74 -8.10 -6.61 -28.41
CA PRO A 74 -7.23 -7.77 -28.23
C PRO A 74 -5.85 -7.51 -28.84
N ARG A 75 -4.81 -7.44 -28.00
CA ARG A 75 -3.43 -7.47 -28.46
C ARG A 75 -3.07 -8.91 -28.84
N PRO A 76 -2.36 -9.16 -29.96
CA PRO A 76 -1.87 -10.49 -30.27
C PRO A 76 -0.96 -10.98 -29.14
N HIS A 77 -1.20 -12.21 -28.71
CA HIS A 77 -0.50 -12.91 -27.65
C HIS A 77 1.00 -13.03 -27.97
N GLU A 78 1.85 -12.23 -27.34
CA GLU A 78 3.29 -12.50 -27.26
C GLU A 78 3.54 -13.33 -25.99
N THR A 79 3.80 -14.61 -26.23
CA THR A 79 4.22 -15.59 -25.24
C THR A 79 5.65 -15.25 -24.82
N THR A 80 5.86 -14.92 -23.55
CA THR A 80 7.20 -14.90 -22.97
C THR A 80 7.16 -15.65 -21.64
N ASP A 81 8.00 -16.68 -21.59
CA ASP A 81 8.19 -17.69 -20.55
C ASP A 81 7.95 -17.25 -19.10
N ASP A 82 7.19 -18.10 -18.41
CA ASP A 82 7.17 -18.26 -16.95
C ASP A 82 8.59 -18.61 -16.45
N GLU A 83 9.34 -17.61 -15.99
CA GLU A 83 10.54 -17.85 -15.18
C GLU A 83 10.11 -17.86 -13.69
N PRO A 84 10.10 -19.02 -13.01
CA PRO A 84 9.72 -19.09 -11.61
C PRO A 84 10.81 -18.41 -10.77
N ASN A 85 10.38 -17.47 -9.94
CA ASN A 85 11.20 -16.75 -8.97
C ASN A 85 11.90 -17.72 -8.01
N ASP A 86 13.15 -18.12 -8.31
CA ASP A 86 14.03 -18.90 -7.44
C ASP A 86 14.43 -18.06 -6.22
N CYS A 87 13.57 -18.09 -5.21
CA CYS A 87 13.96 -17.73 -3.85
C CYS A 87 14.82 -18.85 -3.28
N ASP A 88 16.10 -18.90 -3.68
CA ASP A 88 17.07 -19.74 -3.01
C ASP A 88 17.30 -19.24 -1.59
N ARG A 89 16.60 -19.94 -0.71
CA ARG A 89 16.74 -19.99 0.72
C ARG A 89 18.10 -20.59 1.04
N ASP A 90 19.13 -19.76 1.19
CA ASP A 90 20.33 -20.15 1.93
C ASP A 90 20.01 -20.22 3.43
N ALA A 91 19.38 -21.33 3.81
CA ALA A 91 19.51 -21.89 5.14
C ALA A 91 20.68 -22.87 5.15
N ARG A 92 21.57 -22.69 6.14
CA ARG A 92 22.58 -23.62 6.72
C ARG A 92 24.00 -23.02 6.69
N SER A 93 24.80 -23.04 7.76
CA SER A 93 24.66 -23.58 9.11
C SER A 93 25.71 -22.91 9.99
N GLU A 94 25.38 -22.77 11.27
CA GLU A 94 26.35 -22.63 12.35
C GLU A 94 27.25 -23.88 12.41
N GLU A 95 28.57 -23.70 12.41
CA GLU A 95 29.53 -24.43 13.27
C GLU A 95 30.83 -23.63 13.41
#